data_AF-A0A0F9BH98-F1
#
_entry.id   AF-A0A0F9BH98-F1
#
_cell.length_a   1.000
_cell.length_b   1.000
_cell.length_c   1.000
_cell.angle_alpha   90.00
_cell.angle_beta   90.00
_cell.angle_gamma   90.00
#
_symmetry.space_group_name_H-M   'P 1'
#
loop_
_entity.id
_entity.type
_entity.pdbx_description
1 polymer ?
#
loop_
_entity_poly.entity_id
_entity_poly.type
_entity_poly.pdbx_seq_one_letter_code
_entity_poly.pdbx_strand_id
1 'polypeptide(L)'
;MGLSLDAIYNSTSWAIQKQARALSNLQEQASSGQVLNRPSDNPIDAHRVLGLKTDNQTMDRQVGMIEDMVATLMTGSLATQNITRDLTYALGQLTSGTTSSMPNQVAEAINGTLEDILLQVNWEQAGHQGGYFLFGGEKSDTPPYVAERDSNGDIIRVTYQGSSNERNVEVATGIEMSAVLVGDNLFRSDDRQTTEFASDLGSGTTTGADVGTTASTVRGDHTLTVELQSGTTYRLSIDGGVSFVDVDIIAGGADDVAVTHDTTGEILYVDTTG
;
A
#
# COMPACT_ATOMS: atom_id res chain seq x y z
N MET A 1 73.67 -59.90 -3.52
CA MET A 1 73.54 -58.57 -2.88
C MET A 1 73.05 -57.45 -3.83
N GLY A 2 72.68 -57.71 -5.09
CA GLY A 2 72.18 -56.66 -6.00
C GLY A 2 70.74 -56.18 -5.70
N LEU A 3 69.90 -57.03 -5.12
CA LEU A 3 68.49 -56.73 -4.84
C LEU A 3 68.29 -55.68 -3.72
N SER A 4 69.28 -55.45 -2.85
CA SER A 4 69.14 -54.45 -1.76
C SER A 4 69.47 -53.03 -2.22
N LEU A 5 70.34 -52.86 -3.23
CA LEU A 5 70.74 -51.52 -3.69
C LEU A 5 69.61 -50.85 -4.48
N ASP A 6 68.93 -51.59 -5.36
CA ASP A 6 67.75 -51.11 -6.08
C ASP A 6 66.58 -50.82 -5.13
N ALA A 7 66.40 -51.63 -4.08
CA ALA A 7 65.38 -51.39 -3.06
C ALA A 7 65.68 -50.12 -2.23
N ILE A 8 66.96 -49.87 -1.89
CA ILE A 8 67.39 -48.66 -1.19
C ILE A 8 67.26 -47.43 -2.11
N TYR A 9 67.64 -47.54 -3.37
CA TYR A 9 67.49 -46.45 -4.34
C TYR A 9 66.03 -46.07 -4.53
N ASN A 10 65.15 -47.05 -4.73
CA ASN A 10 63.71 -46.81 -4.89
C ASN A 10 63.06 -46.24 -3.63
N SER A 11 63.42 -46.73 -2.44
CA SER A 11 62.89 -46.21 -1.18
C SER A 11 63.35 -44.77 -0.91
N THR A 12 64.62 -44.47 -1.22
CA THR A 12 65.18 -43.12 -1.07
C THR A 12 64.58 -42.15 -2.08
N SER A 13 64.43 -42.57 -3.34
CA SER A 13 63.77 -41.77 -4.39
C SER A 13 62.32 -41.47 -4.03
N TRP A 14 61.58 -42.47 -3.55
CA TRP A 14 60.21 -42.29 -3.06
C TRP A 14 60.15 -41.32 -1.86
N ALA A 15 61.08 -41.44 -0.91
CA ALA A 15 61.15 -40.55 0.24
C ALA A 15 61.46 -39.10 -0.16
N ILE A 16 62.41 -38.88 -1.07
CA ILE A 16 62.72 -37.56 -1.62
C ILE A 16 61.52 -36.96 -2.34
N GLN A 17 60.84 -37.75 -3.19
CA GLN A 17 59.64 -37.30 -3.89
C GLN A 17 58.51 -36.94 -2.92
N LYS A 18 58.34 -37.72 -1.84
CA LYS A 18 57.36 -37.43 -0.79
C LYS A 18 57.70 -36.13 -0.05
N GLN A 19 58.97 -35.92 0.30
CA GLN A 19 59.43 -34.71 0.99
C GLN A 19 59.29 -33.45 0.10
N ALA A 20 59.63 -33.57 -1.19
CA ALA A 20 59.50 -32.49 -2.16
C ALA A 20 58.03 -32.05 -2.34
N ARG A 21 57.09 -33.00 -2.40
CA ARG A 21 55.64 -32.70 -2.42
C ARG A 21 55.19 -32.00 -1.13
N ALA A 22 55.63 -32.48 0.03
CA ALA A 22 55.29 -31.86 1.31
C ALA A 22 55.80 -30.42 1.40
N LEU A 23 57.03 -30.15 0.95
CA LEU A 23 57.60 -28.81 0.90
C LEU A 23 56.83 -27.89 -0.06
N SER A 24 56.49 -28.40 -1.26
CA SER A 24 55.68 -27.64 -2.22
C SER A 24 54.32 -27.25 -1.63
N ASN A 25 53.64 -28.17 -0.95
CA ASN A 25 52.35 -27.90 -0.32
C ASN A 25 52.49 -26.87 0.80
N LEU A 26 53.51 -26.97 1.66
CA LEU A 26 53.77 -25.98 2.72
C LEU A 26 54.09 -24.60 2.15
N GLN A 27 54.85 -24.53 1.04
CA GLN A 27 55.10 -23.26 0.34
C GLN A 27 53.80 -22.67 -0.24
N GLU A 28 52.91 -23.50 -0.79
CA GLU A 28 51.60 -23.08 -1.29
C GLU A 28 50.70 -22.54 -0.16
N GLN A 29 50.66 -23.24 0.98
CA GLN A 29 49.92 -22.80 2.18
C GLN A 29 50.51 -21.50 2.76
N ALA A 30 51.83 -21.37 2.82
CA ALA A 30 52.49 -20.15 3.29
C ALA A 30 52.23 -18.95 2.35
N SER A 31 52.19 -19.18 1.04
CA SER A 31 51.91 -18.12 0.06
C SER A 31 50.45 -17.71 0.03
N SER A 32 49.52 -18.65 0.22
CA SER A 32 48.07 -18.40 0.20
C SER A 32 47.52 -17.98 1.57
N GLY A 33 48.22 -18.30 2.65
CA GLY A 33 47.73 -18.16 4.03
C GLY A 33 46.62 -19.17 4.39
N GLN A 34 46.29 -20.10 3.50
CA GLN A 34 45.21 -21.07 3.66
C GLN A 34 45.78 -22.47 3.87
N VAL A 35 45.24 -23.20 4.84
CA VAL A 35 45.63 -24.61 5.08
C VAL A 35 45.10 -25.52 3.98
N LEU A 36 44.01 -25.13 3.32
CA LEU A 36 43.33 -25.89 2.28
C LEU A 36 43.24 -25.05 1.00
N ASN A 37 43.97 -25.44 -0.04
CA ASN A 37 43.89 -24.79 -1.36
C ASN A 37 43.11 -25.59 -2.38
N ARG A 38 43.06 -26.92 -2.24
CA ARG A 38 42.38 -27.81 -3.18
C ARG A 38 41.46 -28.77 -2.43
N PRO A 39 40.29 -29.10 -2.99
CA PRO A 39 39.41 -30.12 -2.41
C PRO A 39 40.08 -31.50 -2.28
N SER A 40 41.11 -31.78 -3.08
CA SER A 40 41.91 -33.00 -3.00
C SER A 40 42.83 -33.08 -1.79
N ASP A 41 43.18 -31.95 -1.15
CA ASP A 41 44.14 -31.91 -0.04
C ASP A 41 43.51 -32.46 1.25
N ASN A 42 42.24 -32.12 1.50
CA ASN A 42 41.40 -32.78 2.48
C ASN A 42 39.92 -32.67 2.05
N PRO A 43 39.31 -33.75 1.54
CA PRO A 43 37.93 -33.70 1.05
C PRO A 43 36.92 -33.42 2.17
N ILE A 44 37.17 -33.87 3.40
CA ILE A 44 36.25 -33.66 4.54
C ILE A 44 36.21 -32.17 4.91
N ASP A 45 37.38 -31.56 5.09
CA ASP A 45 37.47 -30.14 5.44
C ASP A 45 37.01 -29.26 4.27
N ALA A 46 37.28 -29.67 3.02
CA ALA A 46 36.80 -28.98 1.84
C ALA A 46 35.26 -28.92 1.77
N HIS A 47 34.56 -30.02 2.05
CA HIS A 47 33.09 -30.01 2.13
C HIS A 47 32.58 -29.05 3.20
N ARG A 48 33.24 -29.01 4.37
CA ARG A 48 32.86 -28.08 5.45
C ARG A 48 33.06 -26.61 5.04
N VAL A 49 34.20 -26.28 4.42
CA VAL A 49 34.48 -24.91 3.94
C VAL A 49 33.49 -24.50 2.84
N LEU A 50 33.15 -25.41 1.92
CA LEU A 50 32.15 -25.14 0.88
C LEU A 50 30.77 -24.88 1.49
N GLY A 51 30.35 -25.69 2.47
CA GLY A 51 29.10 -25.46 3.20
C GLY A 51 29.08 -24.08 3.86
N LEU A 52 30.12 -23.74 4.62
CA LEU A 52 30.26 -22.41 5.24
C LEU A 52 30.25 -21.27 4.22
N LYS A 53 30.83 -21.47 3.03
CA LYS A 53 30.80 -20.47 1.95
C LYS A 53 29.40 -20.29 1.39
N THR A 54 28.65 -21.36 1.19
CA THR A 54 27.24 -21.30 0.77
C THR A 54 26.37 -20.65 1.84
N ASP A 55 26.61 -20.95 3.12
CA ASP A 55 25.92 -20.31 4.24
C ASP A 55 26.21 -18.80 4.27
N ASN A 56 27.48 -18.41 4.12
CA ASN A 56 27.89 -17.01 4.07
C ASN A 56 27.26 -16.26 2.88
N GLN A 57 27.26 -16.85 1.68
CA GLN A 57 26.57 -16.28 0.51
C GLN A 57 25.05 -16.16 0.71
N THR A 58 24.46 -17.05 1.50
CA THR A 58 23.03 -16.97 1.83
C THR A 58 22.78 -15.86 2.83
N MET A 59 23.62 -15.73 3.86
CA MET A 59 23.57 -14.61 4.81
C MET A 59 23.74 -13.26 4.10
N ASP A 60 24.69 -13.12 3.18
CA ASP A 60 24.90 -11.89 2.42
C ASP A 60 23.65 -11.49 1.61
N ARG A 61 22.98 -12.47 0.98
CA ARG A 61 21.71 -12.24 0.28
C ARG A 61 20.58 -11.83 1.24
N GLN A 62 20.49 -12.46 2.41
CA GLN A 62 19.50 -12.11 3.43
C GLN A 62 19.71 -10.68 3.94
N VAL A 63 20.95 -10.26 4.20
CA VAL A 63 21.28 -8.89 4.60
C VAL A 63 20.86 -7.91 3.51
N GLY A 64 21.18 -8.17 2.24
CA GLY A 64 20.74 -7.32 1.12
C GLY A 64 19.22 -7.20 1.02
N MET A 65 18.47 -8.29 1.19
CA MET A 65 17.00 -8.25 1.19
C MET A 65 16.44 -7.44 2.38
N ILE A 66 17.06 -7.56 3.57
CA ILE A 66 16.66 -6.77 4.74
C ILE A 66 16.93 -5.28 4.51
N GLU A 67 18.08 -4.91 3.94
CA GLU A 67 18.41 -3.53 3.62
C GLU A 67 17.40 -2.92 2.62
N ASP A 68 17.05 -3.66 1.56
CA ASP A 68 16.03 -3.26 0.58
C ASP A 68 14.65 -3.05 1.24
N MET A 69 14.27 -3.93 2.16
CA MET A 69 13.01 -3.80 2.89
C MET A 69 13.00 -2.59 3.82
N VAL A 70 14.08 -2.36 4.56
CA VAL A 70 14.21 -1.18 5.43
C VAL A 70 14.11 0.09 4.60
N ALA A 71 14.76 0.16 3.44
CA ALA A 71 14.67 1.30 2.54
C ALA A 71 13.23 1.53 2.03
N THR A 72 12.51 0.45 1.73
CA THR A 72 11.11 0.51 1.28
C THR A 72 10.18 0.98 2.40
N LEU A 73 10.34 0.46 3.61
CA LEU A 73 9.58 0.89 4.79
C LEU A 73 9.86 2.35 5.16
N MET A 74 11.12 2.80 5.06
CA MET A 74 11.49 4.20 5.29
C MET A 74 10.81 5.12 4.26
N THR A 75 10.80 4.72 2.98
CA THR A 75 10.08 5.45 1.92
C THR A 75 8.58 5.51 2.22
N GLY A 76 7.97 4.41 2.66
CA GLY A 76 6.55 4.37 3.03
C GLY A 76 6.21 5.24 4.23
N SER A 77 7.07 5.23 5.25
CA SER A 77 6.94 6.12 6.40
C SER A 77 7.01 7.59 5.99
N LEU A 78 7.97 7.96 5.14
CA LEU A 78 8.11 9.33 4.66
C LEU A 78 6.90 9.77 3.82
N ALA A 79 6.45 8.92 2.90
CA ALA A 79 5.25 9.17 2.08
C ALA A 79 4.01 9.37 2.96
N THR A 80 3.80 8.50 3.95
CA THR A 80 2.66 8.60 4.89
C THR A 80 2.71 9.91 5.70
N GLN A 81 3.90 10.31 6.15
CA GLN A 81 4.08 11.58 6.87
C GLN A 81 3.76 12.80 5.99
N ASN A 82 4.20 12.79 4.73
CA ASN A 82 3.90 13.87 3.78
C ASN A 82 2.39 13.94 3.49
N ILE A 83 1.75 12.80 3.18
CA ILE A 83 0.29 12.73 2.96
C ILE A 83 -0.47 13.26 4.18
N THR A 84 -0.07 12.86 5.40
CA THR A 84 -0.70 13.34 6.64
C THR A 84 -0.59 14.85 6.80
N ARG A 85 0.57 15.42 6.47
CA ARG A 85 0.78 16.88 6.50
C ARG A 85 -0.09 17.58 5.48
N ASP A 86 -0.16 17.06 4.26
CA ASP A 86 -0.93 17.65 3.17
C ASP A 86 -2.43 17.57 3.45
N LEU A 87 -2.93 16.46 4.02
CA LEU A 87 -4.29 16.34 4.55
C LEU A 87 -4.59 17.35 5.66
N THR A 88 -3.67 17.51 6.62
CA THR A 88 -3.83 18.50 7.70
C THR A 88 -3.89 19.92 7.15
N TYR A 89 -3.08 20.22 6.14
CA TYR A 89 -3.12 21.50 5.43
C TYR A 89 -4.46 21.71 4.73
N ALA A 90 -4.97 20.72 3.99
CA ALA A 90 -6.27 20.79 3.32
C ALA A 90 -7.42 21.00 4.32
N LEU A 91 -7.42 20.28 5.46
CA LEU A 91 -8.39 20.49 6.54
C LEU A 91 -8.31 21.90 7.12
N GLY A 92 -7.10 22.44 7.32
CA GLY A 92 -6.90 23.83 7.72
C GLY A 92 -7.49 24.82 6.71
N GLN A 93 -7.27 24.59 5.41
CA GLN A 93 -7.86 25.42 4.35
C GLN A 93 -9.39 25.34 4.37
N LEU A 94 -9.98 24.14 4.49
CA LEU A 94 -11.44 23.94 4.60
C LEU A 94 -12.04 24.74 5.76
N THR A 95 -11.46 24.62 6.95
CA THR A 95 -11.95 25.36 8.13
C THR A 95 -11.83 26.88 7.98
N SER A 96 -10.84 27.37 7.24
CA SER A 96 -10.71 28.80 6.93
C SER A 96 -11.63 29.25 5.79
N GLY A 97 -11.91 28.35 4.84
CA GLY A 97 -12.73 28.58 3.65
C GLY A 97 -14.18 28.89 3.98
N THR A 98 -14.75 28.22 4.98
CA THR A 98 -16.12 28.46 5.48
C THR A 98 -16.36 29.87 6.00
N THR A 99 -15.30 30.59 6.38
CA THR A 99 -15.35 31.99 6.84
C THR A 99 -14.77 32.96 5.80
N SER A 100 -14.21 32.45 4.71
CA SER A 100 -13.48 33.24 3.71
C SER A 100 -14.42 33.95 2.72
N SER A 101 -14.03 35.13 2.26
CA SER A 101 -14.72 35.87 1.19
C SER A 101 -14.32 35.42 -0.23
N MET A 102 -13.45 34.40 -0.36
CA MET A 102 -12.96 33.87 -1.63
C MET A 102 -13.00 32.34 -1.67
N PRO A 103 -14.22 31.74 -1.65
CA PRO A 103 -14.39 30.29 -1.56
C PRO A 103 -13.77 29.53 -2.75
N ASN A 104 -13.80 30.11 -3.96
CA ASN A 104 -13.25 29.47 -5.16
C ASN A 104 -11.72 29.27 -5.10
N GLN A 105 -11.00 30.23 -4.53
CA GLN A 105 -9.54 30.12 -4.41
C GLN A 105 -9.13 29.05 -3.39
N VAL A 106 -9.92 28.89 -2.33
CA VAL A 106 -9.74 27.84 -1.33
C VAL A 106 -10.04 26.47 -1.95
N ALA A 107 -11.12 26.37 -2.74
CA ALA A 107 -11.45 25.14 -3.47
C ALA A 107 -10.34 24.72 -4.43
N GLU A 108 -9.77 25.65 -5.21
CA GLU A 108 -8.66 25.36 -6.13
C GLU A 108 -7.40 24.89 -5.38
N ALA A 109 -7.07 25.50 -4.23
CA ALA A 109 -5.95 25.08 -3.40
C ALA A 109 -6.14 23.67 -2.79
N ILE A 110 -7.36 23.34 -2.37
CA ILE A 110 -7.70 22.01 -1.86
C ILE A 110 -7.60 20.98 -2.99
N ASN A 111 -8.14 21.28 -4.16
CA ASN A 111 -8.05 20.39 -5.32
C ASN A 111 -6.59 20.11 -5.70
N GLY A 112 -5.74 21.14 -5.74
CA GLY A 112 -4.30 20.96 -5.96
C GLY A 112 -3.63 20.06 -4.91
N THR A 113 -4.03 20.20 -3.64
CA THR A 113 -3.53 19.33 -2.56
C THR A 113 -4.00 17.88 -2.73
N LEU A 114 -5.24 17.66 -3.19
CA LEU A 114 -5.76 16.31 -3.48
C LEU A 114 -5.02 15.65 -4.64
N GLU A 115 -4.68 16.41 -5.68
CA GLU A 115 -3.84 15.91 -6.79
C GLU A 115 -2.46 15.49 -6.31
N ASP A 116 -1.81 16.31 -5.47
CA ASP A 116 -0.51 16.00 -4.91
C ASP A 116 -0.55 14.74 -4.05
N ILE A 117 -1.61 14.56 -3.25
CA ILE A 117 -1.82 13.33 -2.47
C ILE A 117 -2.04 12.13 -3.40
N LEU A 118 -2.87 12.27 -4.45
CA LEU A 118 -3.14 11.20 -5.41
C LEU A 118 -1.86 10.73 -6.11
N LEU A 119 -0.97 11.66 -6.47
CA LEU A 119 0.34 11.35 -7.04
C LEU A 119 1.25 10.62 -6.03
N GLN A 120 1.21 11.02 -4.75
CA GLN A 120 2.01 10.36 -3.70
C GLN A 120 1.53 8.93 -3.40
N VAL A 121 0.22 8.69 -3.32
CA VAL A 121 -0.33 7.35 -3.05
C VAL A 121 -0.17 6.40 -4.25
N ASN A 122 -0.07 6.95 -5.46
CA ASN A 122 0.22 6.21 -6.68
C ASN A 122 1.68 6.30 -7.10
N TRP A 123 2.60 6.66 -6.20
CA TRP A 123 4.01 6.72 -6.54
C TRP A 123 4.57 5.31 -6.81
N GLU A 124 5.16 5.12 -7.99
CA GLU A 124 5.82 3.89 -8.38
C GLU A 124 7.28 3.91 -7.90
N GLN A 125 7.66 2.90 -7.11
CA GLN A 125 9.04 2.70 -6.71
C GLN A 125 9.72 1.72 -7.67
N ALA A 126 10.93 2.07 -8.13
CA ALA A 126 11.72 1.15 -8.95
C ALA A 126 12.17 -0.06 -8.11
N GLY A 127 11.89 -1.27 -8.61
CA GLY A 127 12.27 -2.53 -7.98
C GLY A 127 13.11 -3.43 -8.88
N HIS A 128 13.69 -4.47 -8.28
CA HIS A 128 14.55 -5.45 -8.95
C HIS A 128 13.84 -6.25 -10.05
N GLN A 129 12.51 -6.39 -9.99
CA GLN A 129 11.69 -7.14 -10.96
C GLN A 129 10.76 -6.25 -11.80
N GLY A 130 10.90 -4.93 -11.69
CA GLY A 130 9.94 -3.95 -12.23
C GLY A 130 9.60 -2.89 -11.19
N GLY A 131 8.93 -1.82 -11.60
CA GLY A 131 8.39 -0.85 -10.65
C GLY A 131 7.16 -1.43 -9.93
N TYR A 132 6.97 -1.02 -8.68
CA TYR A 132 5.86 -1.46 -7.85
C TYR A 132 5.27 -0.30 -7.05
N PHE A 133 3.96 -0.35 -6.80
CA PHE A 133 3.25 0.65 -6.01
C PHE A 133 3.26 0.28 -4.53
N LEU A 134 3.70 1.21 -3.70
CA LEU A 134 3.94 0.99 -2.27
C LEU A 134 2.67 0.72 -1.45
N PHE A 135 1.53 1.25 -1.90
CA PHE A 135 0.23 1.16 -1.22
C PHE A 135 -0.73 0.17 -1.89
N GLY A 136 -0.25 -0.64 -2.84
CA GLY A 136 -1.07 -1.60 -3.60
C GLY A 136 -1.25 -2.98 -2.96
N GLY A 137 -0.61 -3.24 -1.83
CA GLY A 137 -0.56 -4.59 -1.23
C GLY A 137 0.05 -5.61 -2.19
N GLU A 138 -0.53 -6.81 -2.24
CA GLU A 138 -0.13 -7.89 -3.18
C GLU A 138 -0.26 -7.48 -4.66
N LYS A 139 -1.24 -6.63 -4.99
CA LYS A 139 -1.47 -6.14 -6.35
C LYS A 139 -0.68 -4.85 -6.58
N SER A 140 0.63 -4.98 -6.60
CA SER A 140 1.56 -3.85 -6.69
C SER A 140 1.95 -3.44 -8.11
N ASP A 141 1.43 -4.11 -9.15
CA ASP A 141 1.80 -3.87 -10.56
C ASP A 141 0.92 -2.83 -11.26
N THR A 142 -0.15 -2.37 -10.59
CA THR A 142 -1.09 -1.38 -11.12
C THR A 142 -1.32 -0.26 -10.09
N PRO A 143 -1.62 0.98 -10.53
CA PRO A 143 -1.89 2.08 -9.61
C PRO A 143 -2.98 1.71 -8.58
N PRO A 144 -2.72 1.85 -7.27
CA PRO A 144 -3.66 1.44 -6.23
C PRO A 144 -4.91 2.30 -6.14
N TYR A 145 -4.84 3.58 -6.51
CA TYR A 145 -5.94 4.53 -6.41
C TYR A 145 -6.33 5.08 -7.79
N VAL A 146 -7.62 5.03 -8.11
CA VAL A 146 -8.18 5.61 -9.32
C VAL A 146 -9.12 6.75 -8.94
N ALA A 147 -8.88 7.93 -9.51
CA ALA A 147 -9.73 9.09 -9.32
C ALA A 147 -10.80 9.17 -10.42
N GLU A 148 -12.04 9.38 -10.01
CA GLU A 148 -13.16 9.80 -10.85
C GLU A 148 -13.22 11.32 -10.85
N ARG A 149 -13.42 11.92 -12.03
CA ARG A 149 -13.33 13.37 -12.25
C ARG A 149 -14.61 13.93 -12.86
N ASP A 150 -14.89 15.19 -12.58
CA ASP A 150 -16.02 15.92 -13.15
C ASP A 150 -15.72 16.48 -14.56
N SER A 151 -16.68 17.23 -15.13
CA SER A 151 -16.51 17.88 -16.43
C SER A 151 -15.44 18.99 -16.44
N ASN A 152 -15.06 19.51 -15.26
CA ASN A 152 -14.02 20.53 -15.09
C ASN A 152 -12.65 19.92 -14.83
N GLY A 153 -12.58 18.60 -14.60
CA GLY A 153 -11.36 17.84 -14.33
C GLY A 153 -11.06 17.66 -12.84
N ASP A 154 -11.94 18.11 -11.95
CA ASP A 154 -11.75 18.06 -10.50
C ASP A 154 -12.05 16.66 -9.95
N ILE A 155 -11.32 16.25 -8.91
CA ILE A 155 -11.50 14.93 -8.30
C ILE A 155 -12.83 14.91 -7.53
N ILE A 156 -13.78 14.06 -7.97
CA ILE A 156 -15.03 13.82 -7.26
C ILE A 156 -14.86 12.69 -6.25
N ARG A 157 -14.17 11.62 -6.67
CA ARG A 157 -14.07 10.38 -5.89
C ARG A 157 -12.74 9.69 -6.17
N VAL A 158 -12.22 8.99 -5.16
CA VAL A 158 -11.07 8.11 -5.32
C VAL A 158 -11.44 6.71 -4.85
N THR A 159 -11.18 5.72 -5.70
CA THR A 159 -11.48 4.30 -5.44
C THR A 159 -10.18 3.51 -5.33
N TYR A 160 -10.04 2.75 -4.25
CA TYR A 160 -8.95 1.80 -4.08
C TYR A 160 -9.20 0.53 -4.91
N GLN A 161 -8.21 0.13 -5.70
CA GLN A 161 -8.24 -1.06 -6.56
C GLN A 161 -7.03 -2.00 -6.37
N GLY A 162 -6.26 -1.77 -5.30
CA GLY A 162 -5.18 -2.64 -4.84
C GLY A 162 -5.70 -3.91 -4.14
N SER A 163 -4.79 -4.70 -3.58
CA SER A 163 -5.15 -5.91 -2.84
C SER A 163 -5.44 -5.60 -1.37
N SER A 164 -6.37 -6.35 -0.77
CA SER A 164 -6.58 -6.34 0.68
C SER A 164 -5.51 -7.11 1.46
N ASN A 165 -4.67 -7.88 0.74
CA ASN A 165 -3.60 -8.67 1.32
C ASN A 165 -2.26 -7.97 1.17
N GLU A 166 -1.42 -8.12 2.18
CA GLU A 166 -0.02 -7.69 2.14
C GLU A 166 0.84 -8.64 1.32
N ARG A 167 1.92 -8.14 0.73
CA ARG A 167 2.87 -8.94 -0.03
C ARG A 167 4.00 -9.42 0.88
N ASN A 168 3.86 -10.65 1.39
CA ASN A 168 4.91 -11.27 2.17
C ASN A 168 6.09 -11.71 1.28
N VAL A 169 7.30 -11.38 1.72
CA VAL A 169 8.55 -11.82 1.11
C VAL A 169 9.41 -12.47 2.19
N GLU A 170 9.91 -13.67 1.90
CA GLU A 170 10.82 -14.39 2.80
C GLU A 170 12.20 -13.72 2.79
N VAL A 171 12.56 -13.09 3.92
CA VAL A 171 13.84 -12.38 4.09
C VAL A 171 14.94 -13.26 4.65
N ALA A 172 14.55 -14.28 5.42
CA ALA A 172 15.43 -15.25 6.01
C ALA A 172 14.64 -16.55 6.20
N THR A 173 15.35 -17.66 6.41
CA THR A 173 14.73 -18.99 6.54
C THR A 173 13.63 -18.98 7.60
N GLY A 174 12.37 -19.05 7.17
CA GLY A 174 11.20 -19.04 8.06
C GLY A 174 10.82 -17.67 8.63
N ILE A 175 11.37 -16.58 8.11
CA ILE A 175 10.98 -15.21 8.44
C ILE A 175 10.44 -14.55 7.17
N GLU A 176 9.13 -14.32 7.17
CA GLU A 176 8.44 -13.54 6.14
C GLU A 176 8.16 -12.13 6.67
N MET A 177 8.39 -11.13 5.83
CA MET A 177 8.03 -9.73 6.13
C MET A 177 7.34 -9.13 4.92
N SER A 178 6.37 -8.25 5.15
CA SER A 178 5.78 -7.41 4.10
C SER A 178 6.40 -6.02 4.15
N ALA A 179 6.85 -5.54 3.00
CA ALA A 179 7.29 -4.15 2.82
C ALA A 179 6.27 -3.30 2.06
N VAL A 180 5.25 -3.93 1.45
CA VAL A 180 4.18 -3.25 0.70
C VAL A 180 2.95 -3.17 1.59
N LEU A 181 2.40 -1.97 1.72
CA LEU A 181 1.29 -1.68 2.61
C LEU A 181 -0.03 -1.78 1.85
N VAL A 182 -1.08 -2.21 2.54
CA VAL A 182 -2.45 -2.15 2.02
C VAL A 182 -2.96 -0.73 2.24
N GLY A 183 -3.06 0.05 1.16
CA GLY A 183 -3.50 1.44 1.21
C GLY A 183 -4.88 1.62 1.83
N ASP A 184 -5.83 0.70 1.60
CA ASP A 184 -7.16 0.77 2.20
C ASP A 184 -7.07 0.74 3.74
N ASN A 185 -6.22 -0.11 4.32
CA ASN A 185 -6.04 -0.19 5.77
C ASN A 185 -5.40 1.07 6.37
N LEU A 186 -4.65 1.85 5.58
CA LEU A 186 -3.95 3.04 6.05
C LEU A 186 -4.77 4.32 5.90
N PHE A 187 -5.45 4.46 4.77
CA PHE A 187 -6.08 5.72 4.38
C PHE A 187 -7.61 5.69 4.46
N ARG A 188 -8.22 4.51 4.62
CA ARG A 188 -9.65 4.42 4.81
C ARG A 188 -10.00 4.45 6.30
N SER A 189 -10.85 5.40 6.67
CA SER A 189 -11.63 5.32 7.91
C SER A 189 -13.03 4.84 7.55
N ASP A 190 -13.52 3.82 8.26
CA ASP A 190 -14.91 3.33 8.14
C ASP A 190 -15.76 3.80 9.34
N ASP A 191 -15.27 4.78 10.10
CA ASP A 191 -15.98 5.36 11.24
C ASP A 191 -17.09 6.28 10.74
N ARG A 192 -18.28 5.70 10.54
CA ARG A 192 -19.47 6.45 10.16
C ARG A 192 -19.83 7.48 11.23
N GLN A 193 -19.88 8.75 10.84
CA GLN A 193 -20.49 9.81 11.65
C GLN A 193 -22.01 9.79 11.49
N THR A 194 -22.72 10.35 12.48
CA THR A 194 -24.17 10.55 12.37
C THR A 194 -24.45 11.43 11.17
N THR A 195 -25.38 11.01 10.31
CA THR A 195 -25.84 11.83 9.18
C THR A 195 -26.55 13.05 9.74
N GLU A 196 -26.13 14.25 9.30
CA GLU A 196 -26.76 15.52 9.68
C GLU A 196 -27.28 16.21 8.43
N PHE A 197 -28.50 16.77 8.49
CA PHE A 197 -28.99 17.65 7.43
C PHE A 197 -28.60 19.10 7.73
N ALA A 198 -27.67 19.63 6.94
CA ALA A 198 -27.40 21.05 6.90
C ALA A 198 -28.53 21.77 6.13
N SER A 199 -29.59 22.18 6.83
CA SER A 199 -30.67 22.95 6.20
C SER A 199 -30.18 24.36 5.84
N ASP A 200 -29.99 24.64 4.54
CA ASP A 200 -29.78 26.00 4.00
C ASP A 200 -31.06 26.87 4.07
N LEU A 201 -32.18 26.28 4.45
CA LEU A 201 -33.42 27.03 4.67
C LEU A 201 -33.40 27.64 6.08
N GLY A 202 -33.14 28.95 6.13
CA GLY A 202 -33.05 29.74 7.36
C GLY A 202 -34.09 29.39 8.44
N SER A 203 -33.65 29.50 9.70
CA SER A 203 -34.36 29.06 10.91
C SER A 203 -35.89 29.10 10.80
N GLY A 204 -36.51 27.93 10.70
CA GLY A 204 -37.97 27.77 10.77
C GLY A 204 -38.66 27.22 9.53
N THR A 205 -37.93 26.89 8.45
CA THR A 205 -38.50 26.15 7.31
C THR A 205 -37.90 24.74 7.27
N THR A 206 -38.63 23.77 7.81
CA THR A 206 -38.29 22.35 7.65
C THR A 206 -38.79 21.86 6.30
N THR A 207 -37.99 21.09 5.59
CA THR A 207 -38.39 20.41 4.34
C THR A 207 -39.36 19.24 4.59
N GLY A 208 -39.68 18.95 5.86
CA GLY A 208 -40.39 17.73 6.27
C GLY A 208 -39.55 16.45 6.14
N ALA A 209 -38.28 16.58 5.76
CA ALA A 209 -37.33 15.48 5.59
C ALA A 209 -36.36 15.45 6.78
N ASP A 210 -36.45 14.38 7.58
CA ASP A 210 -35.55 14.04 8.67
C ASP A 210 -34.67 12.84 8.31
N VAL A 211 -33.59 12.64 9.06
CA VAL A 211 -32.65 11.54 8.79
C VAL A 211 -33.32 10.21 9.13
N GLY A 212 -33.30 9.28 8.18
CA GLY A 212 -33.85 7.94 8.38
C GLY A 212 -33.17 7.17 9.51
N THR A 213 -33.87 6.17 10.04
CA THR A 213 -33.37 5.36 11.16
C THR A 213 -32.43 4.25 10.69
N THR A 214 -32.49 3.86 9.41
CA THR A 214 -31.58 2.88 8.81
C THR A 214 -30.24 3.51 8.43
N ALA A 215 -29.19 2.70 8.53
CA ALA A 215 -27.83 3.11 8.20
C ALA A 215 -27.71 3.48 6.72
N SER A 216 -27.52 4.77 6.46
CA SER A 216 -27.20 5.29 5.13
C SER A 216 -25.77 4.94 4.72
N THR A 217 -25.55 4.67 3.43
CA THR A 217 -24.24 4.30 2.86
C THR A 217 -23.54 5.44 2.12
N VAL A 218 -24.17 6.62 2.12
CA VAL A 218 -23.65 7.87 1.55
C VAL A 218 -22.34 8.28 2.22
N ARG A 219 -21.39 8.81 1.43
CA ARG A 219 -20.05 9.20 1.89
C ARG A 219 -19.77 10.68 1.62
N GLY A 220 -19.54 11.46 2.68
CA GLY A 220 -19.28 12.90 2.58
C GLY A 220 -20.57 13.71 2.47
N ASP A 221 -20.44 14.96 2.01
CA ASP A 221 -21.57 15.89 1.87
C ASP A 221 -22.32 15.63 0.56
N HIS A 222 -23.62 15.37 0.66
CA HIS A 222 -24.50 15.21 -0.49
C HIS A 222 -25.64 16.23 -0.45
N THR A 223 -25.99 16.76 -1.63
CA THR A 223 -27.16 17.64 -1.76
C THR A 223 -28.40 16.78 -1.95
N LEU A 224 -29.33 16.85 -0.98
CA LEU A 224 -30.67 16.29 -1.13
C LEU A 224 -31.55 17.30 -1.87
N THR A 225 -31.96 16.94 -3.09
CA THR A 225 -32.91 17.74 -3.87
C THR A 225 -34.32 17.24 -3.58
N VAL A 226 -35.19 18.16 -3.17
CA VAL A 226 -36.61 17.91 -2.89
C VAL A 226 -37.44 18.73 -3.87
N GLU A 227 -38.18 18.07 -4.75
CA GLU A 227 -39.03 18.72 -5.75
C GLU A 227 -40.50 18.34 -5.55
N LEU A 228 -41.41 19.32 -5.66
CA LEU A 228 -42.86 19.08 -5.64
C LEU A 228 -43.34 18.75 -7.06
N GLN A 229 -43.79 17.52 -7.28
CA GLN A 229 -44.20 17.05 -8.61
C GLN A 229 -45.69 17.34 -8.90
N SER A 230 -46.53 17.19 -7.87
CA SER A 230 -47.95 17.54 -7.85
C SER A 230 -48.35 17.79 -6.40
N GLY A 231 -49.44 18.51 -6.14
CA GLY A 231 -49.72 19.18 -4.84
C GLY A 231 -49.71 18.32 -3.56
N THR A 232 -49.46 17.02 -3.66
CA THR A 232 -49.35 16.07 -2.54
C THR A 232 -48.16 15.10 -2.62
N THR A 233 -47.36 15.11 -3.69
CA THR A 233 -46.23 14.17 -3.88
C THR A 233 -44.92 14.93 -4.06
N TYR A 234 -43.95 14.65 -3.19
CA TYR A 234 -42.56 15.09 -3.32
C TYR A 234 -41.74 14.02 -4.03
N ARG A 235 -40.71 14.44 -4.76
CA ARG A 235 -39.65 13.55 -5.22
C ARG A 235 -38.32 13.94 -4.58
N LEU A 236 -37.60 12.93 -4.12
CA LEU A 236 -36.30 13.05 -3.46
C LEU A 236 -35.21 12.56 -4.42
N SER A 237 -34.09 13.26 -4.48
CA SER A 237 -32.91 12.86 -5.25
C SER A 237 -31.63 13.21 -4.51
N ILE A 238 -30.66 12.31 -4.55
CA ILE A 238 -29.30 12.52 -4.01
C ILE A 238 -28.22 12.58 -5.10
N ASP A 239 -28.61 12.55 -6.37
CA ASP A 239 -27.71 12.53 -7.54
C ASP A 239 -27.88 13.76 -8.44
N GLY A 240 -28.36 14.87 -7.86
CA GLY A 240 -28.57 16.12 -8.60
C GLY A 240 -29.73 16.07 -9.59
N GLY A 241 -30.71 15.19 -9.35
CA GLY A 241 -31.93 15.08 -10.15
C GLY A 241 -31.81 14.16 -11.37
N VAL A 242 -30.94 13.15 -11.32
CA VAL A 242 -30.84 12.12 -12.36
C VAL A 242 -31.81 10.97 -12.06
N SER A 243 -31.87 10.54 -10.80
CA SER A 243 -32.79 9.56 -10.26
C SER A 243 -33.60 10.18 -9.13
N PHE A 244 -34.83 9.69 -8.97
CA PHE A 244 -35.71 10.22 -7.96
C PHE A 244 -36.61 9.14 -7.37
N VAL A 245 -36.96 9.35 -6.10
CA VAL A 245 -37.89 8.53 -5.36
C VAL A 245 -39.09 9.39 -4.98
N ASP A 246 -40.28 8.96 -5.42
CA ASP A 246 -41.52 9.67 -5.17
C ASP A 246 -42.13 9.26 -3.82
N VAL A 247 -42.55 10.24 -3.03
CA VAL A 247 -43.12 10.10 -1.68
C VAL A 247 -44.42 10.90 -1.59
N ASP A 248 -45.50 10.24 -1.16
CA ASP A 248 -46.83 10.86 -1.02
C ASP A 248 -47.09 11.31 0.43
N ILE A 249 -47.46 12.59 0.59
CA ILE A 249 -47.64 13.25 1.88
C ILE A 249 -48.99 12.86 2.52
N ILE A 250 -50.00 12.51 1.70
CA ILE A 250 -51.37 12.21 2.21
C ILE A 250 -51.39 10.94 3.06
N ALA A 251 -50.41 10.04 2.88
CA ALA A 251 -50.28 8.83 3.66
C ALA A 251 -49.69 9.05 5.07
N GLY A 252 -49.31 10.29 5.43
CA GLY A 252 -48.59 10.59 6.67
C GLY A 252 -47.07 10.52 6.53
N GLY A 253 -46.55 10.59 5.30
CA GLY A 253 -45.14 10.34 4.98
C GLY A 253 -44.81 8.85 4.95
N ALA A 254 -43.55 8.55 4.66
CA ALA A 254 -42.98 7.21 4.78
C ALA A 254 -41.78 7.26 5.73
N ASP A 255 -41.79 6.36 6.71
CA ASP A 255 -40.63 6.09 7.54
C ASP A 255 -39.53 5.52 6.64
N ASP A 256 -38.34 6.14 6.67
CA ASP A 256 -37.12 5.53 6.17
C ASP A 256 -37.11 5.21 4.65
N VAL A 257 -37.41 6.22 3.84
CA VAL A 257 -37.37 6.15 2.38
C VAL A 257 -35.93 6.00 1.89
N ALA A 258 -35.64 4.92 1.16
CA ALA A 258 -34.35 4.69 0.53
C ALA A 258 -34.22 5.50 -0.76
N VAL A 259 -33.47 6.61 -0.72
CA VAL A 259 -33.10 7.40 -1.89
C VAL A 259 -31.75 6.88 -2.39
N THR A 260 -31.73 6.30 -3.59
CA THR A 260 -30.53 5.69 -4.16
C THR A 260 -29.86 6.61 -5.16
N HIS A 261 -28.53 6.65 -5.14
CA HIS A 261 -27.74 7.32 -6.17
C HIS A 261 -27.42 6.30 -7.26
N ASP A 262 -28.00 6.43 -8.44
CA ASP A 262 -27.90 5.41 -9.50
C ASP A 262 -26.45 5.16 -9.98
N THR A 263 -25.62 6.20 -10.00
CA THR A 263 -24.21 6.07 -10.41
C THR A 263 -23.31 5.44 -9.35
N THR A 264 -23.51 5.76 -8.06
CA THR A 264 -22.61 5.30 -6.98
C THR A 264 -23.14 4.08 -6.23
N GLY A 265 -24.44 3.78 -6.34
CA GLY A 265 -25.14 2.75 -5.58
C GLY A 265 -25.34 3.11 -4.10
N GLU A 266 -25.05 4.35 -3.70
CA GLU A 266 -25.21 4.82 -2.33
C GLU A 266 -26.68 5.04 -2.00
N ILE A 267 -27.04 4.82 -0.73
CA ILE A 267 -28.42 4.90 -0.26
C ILE A 267 -28.47 5.87 0.90
N LEU A 268 -29.25 6.93 0.75
CA LEU A 268 -29.66 7.82 1.83
C LEU A 268 -31.03 7.39 2.30
N TYR A 269 -31.16 7.07 3.58
CA TYR A 269 -32.46 6.86 4.20
C TYR A 269 -32.98 8.18 4.73
N VAL A 270 -34.18 8.55 4.28
CA VAL A 270 -34.84 9.82 4.64
C VAL A 270 -36.19 9.50 5.28
N ASP A 271 -36.38 9.99 6.49
CA ASP A 271 -37.69 10.03 7.12
C ASP A 271 -38.48 11.22 6.56
N THR A 272 -39.70 10.97 6.10
CA THR A 272 -40.56 11.99 5.47
C THR A 272 -41.86 12.21 6.24
N THR A 273 -41.93 11.75 7.48
CA THR A 273 -43.10 11.88 8.36
C THR A 273 -43.22 13.23 9.07
N GLY A 274 -42.23 14.10 8.91
CA GLY A 274 -42.11 15.41 9.59
C GLY A 274 -42.89 16.57 8.98
#